data_AF-A0A7W0IRV4-F1
#
_entry.id   AF-A0A7W0IRV4-F1
#
_cell.length_a   1.000
_cell.length_b   1.000
_cell.length_c   1.000
_cell.angle_alpha   90.00
_cell.angle_beta   90.00
_cell.angle_gamma   90.00
#
_symmetry.space_group_name_H-M   'P 1'
#
loop_
_entity.id
_entity.type
_entity.pdbx_description
1 polymer ?
#
loop_
_entity_poly.entity_id
_entity_poly.type
_entity_poly.pdbx_seq_one_letter_code
_entity_poly.pdbx_strand_id
1 'polypeptide(L)'
;MLRLSTGLQNALLRTSTKVHTIISTTTISVAVGAGGGDSTRVTDVTNFATFPSTLVVGDSISLAGSHVNHLRSGVIVGKGINYIDVVGDLVDMASGATVTVIASSGGSIAGIFRNGVIRLYTGSQPASADAGETGTLLCEISLNSLAHVTGASVTNGINFGQASAGVIGKNIGETWSGVNINSGVAGWFRFYDNNKTTGLTTTAIRFDGSAATSGGQLKLSSTNLVSGVTTTVDGVTISMPAN
;
A
#
# COMPACT_ATOMS: atom_id res chain seq x y z
N MET A 1 3.10 4.09 -20.86
CA MET A 1 4.10 3.54 -19.91
C MET A 1 3.95 4.30 -18.60
N LEU A 2 4.27 3.66 -17.48
CA LEU A 2 4.25 4.31 -16.17
C LEU A 2 5.25 5.49 -16.16
N ARG A 3 4.83 6.67 -15.67
CA ARG A 3 5.70 7.84 -15.54
C ARG A 3 5.82 8.19 -14.06
N LEU A 4 7.05 8.26 -13.55
CA LEU A 4 7.34 8.54 -12.15
C LEU A 4 7.72 10.02 -11.99
N SER A 5 7.27 10.68 -10.93
CA SER A 5 7.71 12.05 -10.62
C SER A 5 9.16 12.07 -10.15
N THR A 6 9.82 13.23 -10.26
CA THR A 6 11.16 13.41 -9.71
C THR A 6 11.16 13.20 -8.19
N GLY A 7 10.11 13.68 -7.51
CA GLY A 7 9.92 13.48 -6.07
C GLY A 7 9.83 12.00 -5.67
N LEU A 8 9.12 11.19 -6.45
CA LEU A 8 9.02 9.76 -6.23
C LEU A 8 10.36 9.05 -6.45
N GLN A 9 11.09 9.39 -7.50
CA GLN A 9 12.41 8.79 -7.78
C GLN A 9 13.40 9.08 -6.63
N ASN A 10 13.41 10.34 -6.15
CA ASN A 10 14.23 10.73 -5.00
C ASN A 10 13.79 10.04 -3.70
N ALA A 11 12.47 9.86 -3.50
CA ALA A 11 11.96 9.11 -2.36
C ALA A 11 12.42 7.65 -2.42
N LEU A 12 12.32 6.98 -3.57
CA LEU A 12 12.78 5.59 -3.73
C LEU A 12 14.27 5.43 -3.41
N LEU A 13 15.11 6.42 -3.72
CA LEU A 13 16.54 6.39 -3.41
C LEU A 13 16.89 6.68 -1.95
N ARG A 14 16.01 7.36 -1.20
CA ARG A 14 16.31 7.88 0.16
C ARG A 14 15.40 7.35 1.26
N THR A 15 14.37 6.57 0.93
CA THR A 15 13.37 6.17 1.92
C THR A 15 14.01 5.24 2.95
N SER A 16 13.91 5.64 4.22
CA SER A 16 14.28 4.83 5.36
C SER A 16 13.03 4.22 6.00
N THR A 17 13.20 3.08 6.65
CA THR A 17 12.15 2.41 7.40
C THR A 17 11.87 3.17 8.71
N LYS A 18 10.59 3.40 9.02
CA LYS A 18 10.15 3.96 10.30
C LYS A 18 9.73 2.83 11.24
N VAL A 19 10.35 2.78 12.42
CA VAL A 19 9.92 1.88 13.51
C VAL A 19 8.69 2.47 14.18
N HIS A 20 7.64 1.67 14.32
CA HIS A 20 6.40 2.05 15.04
C HIS A 20 6.43 1.61 16.49
N THR A 21 6.93 0.40 16.76
CA THR A 21 6.88 -0.20 18.08
C THR A 21 7.97 -1.25 18.22
N ILE A 22 8.50 -1.37 19.44
CA ILE A 22 9.41 -2.42 19.86
C ILE A 22 8.82 -3.03 21.12
N ILE A 23 8.60 -4.35 21.12
CA ILE A 23 8.06 -5.09 22.27
C ILE A 23 9.00 -6.24 22.57
N SER A 24 9.51 -6.30 23.80
CA SER A 24 10.35 -7.39 24.27
C SER A 24 9.64 -8.10 25.43
N THR A 25 9.25 -9.35 25.23
CA THR A 25 8.44 -10.11 26.19
C THR A 25 8.64 -11.61 25.99
N THR A 26 8.22 -12.40 26.97
CA THR A 26 8.19 -13.87 26.90
C THR A 26 6.83 -14.43 26.46
N THR A 27 5.82 -13.57 26.28
CA THR A 27 4.44 -13.94 25.96
C THR A 27 4.18 -14.20 24.48
N ILE A 28 5.15 -13.90 23.61
CA ILE A 28 5.01 -14.02 22.17
C ILE A 28 5.30 -15.44 21.72
N SER A 29 4.42 -15.97 20.87
CA SER A 29 4.63 -17.23 20.17
C SER A 29 4.59 -17.03 18.66
N VAL A 30 5.40 -17.80 17.93
CA VAL A 30 5.48 -17.80 16.48
C VAL A 30 5.18 -19.21 15.99
N ALA A 31 4.25 -19.34 15.05
CA ALA A 31 3.84 -20.61 14.47
C ALA A 31 3.80 -20.51 12.95
N VAL A 32 4.72 -21.20 12.27
CA VAL A 32 4.83 -21.29 10.81
C VAL A 32 3.65 -22.09 10.26
N GLY A 33 3.03 -21.60 9.19
CA GLY A 33 1.86 -22.21 8.56
C GLY A 33 0.52 -21.98 9.28
N ALA A 34 0.52 -21.44 10.51
CA ALA A 34 -0.70 -21.20 11.28
C ALA A 34 -1.52 -19.99 10.79
N GLY A 35 -0.98 -19.17 9.89
CA GLY A 35 -1.69 -18.07 9.24
C GLY A 35 -2.53 -18.48 8.01
N GLY A 36 -2.39 -19.74 7.57
CA GLY A 36 -2.93 -20.22 6.30
C GLY A 36 -1.95 -20.01 5.14
N GLY A 37 -1.91 -20.97 4.21
CA GLY A 37 -0.91 -21.01 3.14
C GLY A 37 0.52 -21.01 3.69
N ASP A 38 1.40 -20.21 3.08
CA ASP A 38 2.81 -20.09 3.46
C ASP A 38 3.05 -19.07 4.61
N SER A 39 1.99 -18.57 5.25
CA SER A 39 2.09 -17.51 6.25
C SER A 39 2.43 -18.05 7.64
N THR A 40 3.33 -17.36 8.33
CA THR A 40 3.68 -17.58 9.73
C THR A 40 2.88 -16.64 10.63
N ARG A 41 2.26 -17.18 11.68
CA ARG A 41 1.48 -16.40 12.63
C ARG A 41 2.30 -16.06 13.86
N VAL A 42 2.41 -14.76 14.16
CA VAL A 42 2.94 -14.24 15.42
C VAL A 42 1.75 -13.90 16.31
N THR A 43 1.70 -14.42 17.53
CA THR A 43 0.56 -14.27 18.46
C THR A 43 1.02 -13.69 19.79
N ASP A 44 0.23 -12.75 20.32
CA ASP A 44 0.33 -12.26 21.70
C ASP A 44 -1.06 -11.74 22.13
N VAL A 45 -1.60 -12.25 23.24
CA VAL A 45 -2.93 -11.84 23.73
C VAL A 45 -2.91 -10.59 24.63
N THR A 46 -1.72 -10.14 25.03
CA THR A 46 -1.52 -9.02 25.96
C THR A 46 -1.00 -7.77 25.25
N ASN A 47 0.02 -7.92 24.41
CA ASN A 47 0.71 -6.79 23.79
C ASN A 47 0.15 -6.44 22.41
N PHE A 48 -0.45 -7.38 21.68
CA PHE A 48 -0.91 -7.12 20.31
C PHE A 48 -2.23 -6.33 20.27
N ALA A 49 -3.00 -6.35 21.35
CA ALA A 49 -4.22 -5.55 21.49
C ALA A 49 -3.96 -4.03 21.43
N THR A 50 -2.74 -3.59 21.77
CA THR A 50 -2.33 -2.18 21.73
C THR A 50 -1.45 -1.84 20.51
N PHE A 51 -1.28 -2.78 19.57
CA PHE A 51 -0.49 -2.50 18.37
C PHE A 51 -1.08 -1.31 17.61
N PRO A 52 -0.20 -0.43 17.09
CA PRO A 52 -0.65 0.77 16.42
C PRO A 52 -1.55 0.42 15.24
N SER A 53 -2.72 1.07 15.17
CA SER A 53 -3.67 0.93 14.06
C SER A 53 -3.11 1.39 12.71
N THR A 54 -1.96 2.07 12.74
CA THR A 54 -1.22 2.53 11.55
C THR A 54 -0.38 1.45 10.88
N LEU A 55 -0.28 0.25 11.47
CA LEU A 55 0.38 -0.90 10.87
C LEU A 55 -0.60 -1.61 9.93
N VAL A 56 -0.22 -1.75 8.66
CA VAL A 56 -1.07 -2.30 7.60
C VAL A 56 -0.42 -3.49 6.91
N VAL A 57 -1.18 -4.22 6.09
CA VAL A 57 -0.63 -5.24 5.19
C VAL A 57 0.43 -4.59 4.29
N GLY A 58 1.57 -5.26 4.13
CA GLY A 58 2.73 -4.74 3.41
C GLY A 58 3.79 -4.07 4.30
N ASP A 59 3.48 -3.77 5.56
CA ASP A 59 4.47 -3.33 6.55
C ASP A 59 5.35 -4.52 7.02
N SER A 60 6.51 -4.21 7.59
CA SER A 60 7.50 -5.22 7.98
C SER A 60 7.50 -5.46 9.48
N ILE A 61 7.68 -6.72 9.85
CA ILE A 61 7.92 -7.14 11.22
C ILE A 61 9.25 -7.88 11.29
N SER A 62 10.07 -7.55 12.28
CA SER A 62 11.33 -8.23 12.56
C SER A 62 11.30 -8.82 13.96
N LEU A 63 11.76 -10.05 14.11
CA LEU A 63 11.84 -10.77 15.37
C LEU A 63 13.31 -11.05 15.72
N ALA A 64 13.64 -10.84 16.98
CA ALA A 64 14.91 -11.22 17.61
C ALA A 64 14.64 -11.98 18.91
N GLY A 65 15.53 -12.87 19.35
CA GLY A 65 15.32 -13.60 20.61
C GLY A 65 16.20 -14.84 20.75
N SER A 66 16.03 -15.57 21.86
CA SER A 66 16.90 -16.71 22.22
C SER A 66 16.86 -17.90 21.25
N HIS A 67 15.89 -17.95 20.33
CA HIS A 67 15.78 -18.98 19.29
C HIS A 67 16.29 -18.51 17.91
N VAL A 68 16.82 -17.28 17.79
CA VAL A 68 17.32 -16.72 16.53
C VAL A 68 18.66 -16.01 16.75
N ASN A 69 19.75 -16.58 16.20
CA ASN A 69 21.09 -15.95 16.23
C ASN A 69 21.20 -14.72 15.31
N HIS A 70 20.18 -14.45 14.48
CA HIS A 70 20.11 -13.30 13.57
C HIS A 70 18.67 -12.77 13.54
N LEU A 71 18.50 -11.49 13.18
CA LEU A 71 17.18 -10.90 12.94
C LEU A 71 16.45 -11.70 11.85
N ARG A 72 15.24 -12.16 12.14
CA ARG A 72 14.31 -12.72 11.15
C ARG A 72 13.26 -11.68 10.82
N SER A 73 12.87 -11.56 9.57
CA SER A 73 11.91 -10.55 9.15
C SER A 73 10.91 -11.10 8.15
N GLY A 74 9.72 -10.54 8.18
CA GLY A 74 8.73 -10.80 7.16
C GLY A 74 7.82 -9.61 6.94
N VAL A 75 6.99 -9.76 5.93
CA VAL A 75 5.99 -8.77 5.51
C VAL A 75 4.63 -9.21 6.03
N ILE A 76 3.92 -8.28 6.63
CA ILE A 76 2.59 -8.52 7.18
C ILE A 76 1.61 -8.77 6.03
N VAL A 77 0.90 -9.89 6.11
CA VAL A 77 -0.14 -10.31 5.17
C VAL A 77 -1.53 -10.36 5.81
N GLY A 78 -1.61 -10.35 7.15
CA GLY A 78 -2.85 -10.31 7.89
C GLY A 78 -2.66 -9.81 9.32
N LYS A 79 -3.71 -9.24 9.91
CA LYS A 79 -3.68 -8.72 11.29
C LYS A 79 -5.02 -8.95 11.96
N GLY A 80 -4.97 -9.47 13.17
CA GLY A 80 -6.09 -9.52 14.11
C GLY A 80 -5.77 -8.73 15.39
N ILE A 81 -6.62 -8.91 16.41
CA ILE A 81 -6.45 -8.26 17.72
C ILE A 81 -5.25 -8.86 18.46
N ASN A 82 -5.03 -10.17 18.34
CA ASN A 82 -4.01 -10.90 19.10
C ASN A 82 -2.97 -11.58 18.20
N TYR A 83 -3.03 -11.35 16.89
CA TYR A 83 -2.13 -12.02 15.94
C TYR A 83 -1.77 -11.12 14.76
N ILE A 84 -0.63 -11.45 14.17
CA ILE A 84 -0.15 -10.91 12.90
C ILE A 84 0.29 -12.10 12.06
N ASP A 85 -0.24 -12.20 10.85
CA ASP A 85 0.18 -13.17 9.84
C ASP A 85 1.22 -12.52 8.94
N VAL A 86 2.31 -13.24 8.71
CA VAL A 86 3.53 -12.72 8.09
C VAL A 86 4.05 -13.73 7.08
N VAL A 87 4.47 -13.27 5.91
CA VAL A 87 5.26 -14.07 4.98
C VAL A 87 6.72 -13.62 5.06
N GLY A 88 7.64 -14.56 5.26
CA GLY A 88 9.06 -14.27 5.45
C GLY A 88 9.82 -15.47 5.98
N ASP A 89 11.00 -15.21 6.57
CA ASP A 89 11.91 -16.23 7.08
C ASP A 89 11.72 -16.54 8.57
N LEU A 90 10.53 -16.23 9.11
CA LEU A 90 10.20 -16.49 10.51
C LEU A 90 10.21 -18.00 10.80
N VAL A 91 10.60 -18.36 12.03
CA VAL A 91 10.70 -19.74 12.49
C VAL A 91 9.77 -19.98 13.67
N ASP A 92 9.40 -21.23 13.91
CA ASP A 92 8.58 -21.61 15.06
C ASP A 92 9.26 -21.24 16.38
N MET A 93 8.50 -20.63 17.28
CA MET A 93 8.95 -20.22 18.61
C MET A 93 7.78 -20.38 19.60
N ALA A 94 7.97 -21.20 20.63
CA ALA A 94 7.00 -21.32 21.71
C ALA A 94 7.09 -20.11 22.68
N SER A 95 5.98 -19.79 23.35
CA SER A 95 5.98 -18.81 24.44
C SER A 95 6.90 -19.27 25.58
N GLY A 96 7.53 -18.33 26.28
CA GLY A 96 8.43 -18.57 27.41
C GLY A 96 9.87 -18.12 27.15
N ALA A 97 10.26 -17.98 25.88
CA ALA A 97 11.51 -17.35 25.47
C ALA A 97 11.33 -15.84 25.29
N THR A 98 12.33 -15.04 25.67
CA THR A 98 12.30 -13.60 25.38
C THR A 98 12.41 -13.36 23.88
N VAL A 99 11.35 -12.78 23.30
CA VAL A 99 11.25 -12.36 21.92
C VAL A 99 11.10 -10.85 21.88
N THR A 100 11.90 -10.20 21.05
CA THR A 100 11.78 -8.80 20.68
C THR A 100 11.14 -8.70 19.32
N VAL A 101 10.02 -7.98 19.24
CA VAL A 101 9.28 -7.70 18.01
C VAL A 101 9.44 -6.25 17.67
N ILE A 102 9.86 -5.99 16.43
CA ILE A 102 10.02 -4.66 15.87
C ILE A 102 9.02 -4.55 14.72
N ALA A 103 8.00 -3.72 14.89
CA ALA A 103 7.04 -3.41 13.85
C ALA A 103 7.45 -2.11 13.15
N SER A 104 7.51 -2.13 11.81
CA SER A 104 8.07 -1.03 11.04
C SER A 104 7.38 -0.87 9.68
N SER A 105 7.36 0.36 9.15
CA SER A 105 6.78 0.67 7.83
C SER A 105 7.74 1.49 6.99
N GLY A 106 7.56 1.47 5.68
CA GLY A 106 8.37 2.28 4.76
C GLY A 106 9.48 1.47 4.10
N GLY A 107 10.42 2.16 3.46
CA GLY A 107 11.49 1.54 2.68
C GLY A 107 11.02 0.87 1.38
N SER A 108 9.72 0.91 1.06
CA SER A 108 9.13 0.30 -0.12
C SER A 108 8.20 1.26 -0.85
N ILE A 109 7.93 1.00 -2.14
CA ILE A 109 6.93 1.77 -2.91
C ILE A 109 5.54 1.71 -2.26
N ALA A 110 5.19 0.58 -1.65
CA ALA A 110 3.95 0.42 -0.88
C ALA A 110 3.92 1.37 0.32
N GLY A 111 5.01 1.45 1.07
CA GLY A 111 5.13 2.36 2.22
C GLY A 111 5.15 3.83 1.83
N ILE A 112 5.75 4.18 0.69
CA ILE A 112 5.76 5.55 0.14
C ILE A 112 4.33 6.01 -0.22
N PHE A 113 3.54 5.13 -0.83
CA PHE A 113 2.16 5.43 -1.26
C PHE A 113 1.10 5.05 -0.25
N ARG A 114 1.49 4.77 1.00
CA ARG A 114 0.55 4.36 2.04
C ARG A 114 -0.53 5.41 2.24
N ASN A 115 -1.78 4.95 2.33
CA ASN A 115 -2.97 5.79 2.42
C ASN A 115 -3.05 6.82 1.28
N GLY A 116 -2.65 6.42 0.08
CA GLY A 116 -2.67 7.27 -1.09
C GLY A 116 -4.07 7.42 -1.68
N VAL A 117 -4.13 8.00 -2.87
CA VAL A 117 -5.38 8.30 -3.58
C VAL A 117 -5.12 8.32 -5.09
N ILE A 118 -6.09 7.83 -5.87
CA ILE A 118 -6.03 7.88 -7.33
C ILE A 118 -7.01 8.93 -7.84
N ARG A 119 -6.60 9.68 -8.87
CA ARG A 119 -7.51 10.54 -9.64
C ARG A 119 -7.55 10.11 -11.09
N LEU A 120 -8.76 10.02 -11.63
CA LEU A 120 -9.06 9.64 -13.01
C LEU A 120 -9.33 10.89 -13.86
N TYR A 121 -8.72 10.95 -15.03
CA TYR A 121 -8.82 12.10 -15.93
C TYR A 121 -9.17 11.67 -17.36
N THR A 122 -9.81 12.58 -18.09
CA THR A 122 -9.97 12.44 -19.55
C THR A 122 -8.66 12.69 -20.30
N GLY A 123 -8.62 12.25 -21.55
CA GLY A 123 -7.51 12.54 -22.47
C GLY A 123 -6.27 11.67 -22.25
N SER A 124 -5.12 12.16 -22.69
CA SER A 124 -3.84 11.44 -22.63
C SER A 124 -3.02 11.83 -21.41
N GLN A 125 -2.31 10.83 -20.87
CA GLN A 125 -1.33 10.98 -19.80
C GLN A 125 -0.31 12.12 -20.09
N PRO A 126 -0.08 13.06 -19.15
CA PRO A 126 0.92 14.12 -19.27
C PRO A 126 2.33 13.59 -19.52
N ALA A 127 3.15 14.32 -20.28
CA ALA A 127 4.50 13.88 -20.68
C ALA A 127 5.42 13.49 -19.51
N SER A 128 5.20 14.07 -18.32
CA SER A 128 5.86 13.72 -17.07
C SER A 128 4.86 13.80 -15.91
N ALA A 129 5.07 12.99 -14.88
CA ALA A 129 4.32 13.08 -13.64
C ALA A 129 4.64 14.36 -12.84
N ASP A 130 5.67 15.12 -13.20
CA ASP A 130 5.93 16.44 -12.61
C ASP A 130 4.99 17.52 -13.19
N ALA A 131 4.45 17.31 -14.39
CA ALA A 131 3.54 18.25 -15.03
C ALA A 131 2.20 18.35 -14.27
N GLY A 132 1.54 19.51 -14.36
CA GLY A 132 0.17 19.68 -13.90
C GLY A 132 -0.80 18.72 -14.59
N GLU A 133 -1.89 18.41 -13.91
CA GLU A 133 -2.92 17.53 -14.43
C GLU A 133 -3.60 18.13 -15.67
N THR A 134 -3.84 17.30 -16.69
CA THR A 134 -4.51 17.68 -17.94
C THR A 134 -5.87 16.99 -18.05
N GLY A 135 -6.78 17.61 -18.81
CA GLY A 135 -8.14 17.09 -19.00
C GLY A 135 -9.06 17.35 -17.80
N THR A 136 -10.22 16.70 -17.83
CA THR A 136 -11.27 16.84 -16.81
C THR A 136 -11.10 15.77 -15.75
N LEU A 137 -11.11 16.16 -14.47
CA LEU A 137 -11.19 15.22 -13.36
C LEU A 137 -12.54 14.50 -13.37
N LEU A 138 -12.54 13.19 -13.54
CA LEU A 138 -13.74 12.37 -13.58
C LEU A 138 -14.07 11.76 -12.22
N CYS A 139 -13.08 11.26 -11.49
CA CYS A 139 -13.30 10.55 -10.23
C CYS A 139 -12.07 10.65 -9.33
N GLU A 140 -12.31 10.70 -8.01
CA GLU A 140 -11.29 10.46 -6.97
C GLU A 140 -11.58 9.09 -6.35
N ILE A 141 -10.62 8.18 -6.42
CA ILE A 141 -10.72 6.80 -5.94
C ILE A 141 -9.99 6.70 -4.60
N SER A 142 -10.70 6.18 -3.61
CA SER A 142 -10.27 6.01 -2.23
C SER A 142 -10.78 4.67 -1.68
N LEU A 143 -10.56 4.40 -0.39
CA LEU A 143 -11.11 3.22 0.25
C LEU A 143 -12.62 3.37 0.41
N ASN A 144 -13.39 2.42 -0.14
CA ASN A 144 -14.85 2.37 -0.06
C ASN A 144 -15.57 3.66 -0.52
N SER A 145 -14.98 4.42 -1.46
CA SER A 145 -15.51 5.72 -1.91
C SER A 145 -15.62 6.78 -0.80
N LEU A 146 -14.90 6.62 0.31
CA LEU A 146 -14.89 7.59 1.40
C LEU A 146 -14.09 8.84 1.03
N ALA A 147 -14.41 9.98 1.66
CA ALA A 147 -13.69 11.21 1.38
C ALA A 147 -12.20 11.11 1.79
N HIS A 148 -11.30 11.40 0.86
CA HIS A 148 -9.87 11.49 1.12
C HIS A 148 -9.51 12.89 1.66
N VAL A 149 -9.06 12.93 2.91
CA VAL A 149 -8.47 14.11 3.56
C VAL A 149 -6.96 14.10 3.38
N THR A 150 -6.44 15.13 2.71
CA THR A 150 -5.00 15.33 2.49
C THR A 150 -4.21 15.24 3.80
N GLY A 151 -3.19 14.38 3.82
CA GLY A 151 -2.26 14.20 4.95
C GLY A 151 -2.85 13.45 6.16
N ALA A 152 -4.15 13.13 6.16
CA ALA A 152 -4.86 12.57 7.31
C ALA A 152 -5.72 11.33 7.00
N SER A 153 -5.65 10.78 5.77
CA SER A 153 -6.51 9.65 5.35
C SER A 153 -6.04 8.28 5.82
N VAL A 154 -5.64 8.17 7.08
CA VAL A 154 -5.19 6.89 7.67
C VAL A 154 -6.23 5.77 7.60
N THR A 155 -7.52 6.11 7.51
CA THR A 155 -8.63 5.15 7.39
C THR A 155 -9.30 5.13 6.02
N ASN A 156 -9.07 6.14 5.18
CA ASN A 156 -9.82 6.34 3.92
C ASN A 156 -8.92 6.26 2.68
N GLY A 157 -7.59 6.27 2.87
CA GLY A 157 -6.63 6.12 1.79
C GLY A 157 -6.50 4.66 1.37
N ILE A 158 -5.92 4.47 0.19
CA ILE A 158 -5.73 3.16 -0.42
C ILE A 158 -4.29 2.66 -0.26
N ASN A 159 -4.12 1.34 -0.13
CA ASN A 159 -2.82 0.71 0.13
C ASN A 159 -2.53 -0.42 -0.85
N PHE A 160 -1.29 -0.47 -1.32
CA PHE A 160 -0.83 -1.60 -2.11
C PHE A 160 -0.75 -2.88 -1.26
N GLY A 161 -0.96 -4.02 -1.91
CA GLY A 161 -0.81 -5.33 -1.29
C GLY A 161 0.63 -5.83 -1.34
N GLN A 162 0.79 -7.14 -1.26
CA GLN A 162 2.08 -7.79 -1.36
C GLN A 162 2.66 -7.70 -2.78
N ALA A 163 3.95 -7.37 -2.88
CA ALA A 163 4.68 -7.46 -4.15
C ALA A 163 5.09 -8.91 -4.43
N SER A 164 4.97 -9.35 -5.68
CA SER A 164 5.42 -10.66 -6.14
C SER A 164 5.93 -10.58 -7.57
N ALA A 165 7.00 -11.28 -7.90
CA ALA A 165 7.63 -11.32 -9.22
C ALA A 165 7.87 -9.92 -9.85
N GLY A 166 8.27 -8.93 -9.05
CA GLY A 166 8.55 -7.56 -9.52
C GLY A 166 7.30 -6.72 -9.82
N VAL A 167 6.11 -7.23 -9.50
CA VAL A 167 4.82 -6.54 -9.65
C VAL A 167 4.21 -6.30 -8.28
N ILE A 168 3.67 -5.11 -8.07
CA ILE A 168 2.83 -4.80 -6.92
C ILE A 168 1.46 -4.33 -7.42
N GLY A 169 0.41 -4.75 -6.71
CA GLY A 169 -0.95 -4.39 -7.03
C GLY A 169 -1.76 -3.94 -5.84
N LYS A 170 -3.02 -3.63 -6.10
CA LYS A 170 -4.03 -3.29 -5.09
C LYS A 170 -4.09 -4.35 -3.98
N ASN A 171 -4.24 -3.93 -2.73
CA ASN A 171 -4.50 -4.86 -1.63
C ASN A 171 -5.86 -5.57 -1.85
N ILE A 172 -5.84 -6.90 -1.87
CA ILE A 172 -7.02 -7.74 -2.14
C ILE A 172 -8.10 -7.54 -1.07
N GLY A 173 -7.72 -7.15 0.15
CA GLY A 173 -8.66 -6.85 1.24
C GLY A 173 -9.33 -5.48 1.16
N GLU A 174 -8.98 -4.63 0.18
CA GLU A 174 -9.51 -3.27 0.06
C GLU A 174 -10.45 -3.12 -1.14
N THR A 175 -11.55 -2.37 -0.99
CA THR A 175 -12.39 -1.96 -2.11
C THR A 175 -12.04 -0.53 -2.54
N TRP A 176 -11.17 -0.44 -3.55
CA TRP A 176 -10.84 0.84 -4.19
C TRP A 176 -11.98 1.30 -5.09
N SER A 177 -12.63 2.39 -4.72
CA SER A 177 -13.78 2.93 -5.45
C SER A 177 -13.92 4.44 -5.26
N GLY A 178 -14.73 5.08 -6.10
CA GLY A 178 -15.06 6.49 -5.96
C GLY A 178 -16.33 6.86 -6.72
N VAL A 179 -16.99 7.92 -6.27
CA VAL A 179 -18.16 8.48 -6.98
C VAL A 179 -17.67 9.45 -8.04
N ASN A 180 -18.14 9.26 -9.28
CA ASN A 180 -17.75 10.09 -10.41
C ASN A 180 -18.27 11.52 -10.23
N ILE A 181 -17.37 12.49 -10.31
CA ILE A 181 -17.65 13.92 -10.25
C ILE A 181 -18.24 14.38 -11.59
N ASN A 182 -17.62 13.96 -12.70
CA ASN A 182 -18.02 14.34 -14.05
C ASN A 182 -18.21 13.10 -14.94
N SER A 183 -19.04 13.24 -15.97
CA SER A 183 -19.17 12.23 -17.02
C SER A 183 -18.06 12.39 -18.06
N GLY A 184 -17.54 11.29 -18.58
CA GLY A 184 -16.53 11.29 -19.64
C GLY A 184 -15.78 9.97 -19.77
N VAL A 185 -14.82 9.92 -20.69
CA VAL A 185 -14.00 8.73 -20.92
C VAL A 185 -12.69 8.85 -20.16
N ALA A 186 -12.45 7.98 -19.18
CA ALA A 186 -11.19 7.89 -18.45
C ALA A 186 -10.08 7.39 -19.39
N GLY A 187 -9.04 8.20 -19.57
CA GLY A 187 -7.90 7.85 -20.43
C GLY A 187 -6.60 7.66 -19.64
N TRP A 188 -6.44 8.38 -18.53
CA TRP A 188 -5.26 8.26 -17.69
C TRP A 188 -5.59 8.50 -16.22
N PHE A 189 -4.66 8.13 -15.36
CA PHE A 189 -4.78 8.32 -13.92
C PHE A 189 -3.47 8.81 -13.33
N ARG A 190 -3.61 9.48 -12.19
CA ARG A 190 -2.49 9.85 -11.31
C ARG A 190 -2.72 9.24 -9.95
N PHE A 191 -1.71 8.56 -9.44
CA PHE A 191 -1.68 8.08 -8.07
C PHE A 191 -0.84 9.06 -7.25
N TYR A 192 -1.40 9.58 -6.16
CA TYR A 192 -0.71 10.45 -5.22
C TYR A 192 -0.44 9.74 -3.90
N ASP A 193 0.62 10.17 -3.21
CA ASP A 193 0.76 9.93 -1.78
C ASP A 193 -0.40 10.56 -0.98
N ASN A 194 -0.45 10.27 0.32
CA ASN A 194 -1.51 10.76 1.21
C ASN A 194 -1.63 12.31 1.19
N ASN A 195 -0.55 13.04 0.88
CA ASN A 195 -0.55 14.49 0.78
C ASN A 195 -1.27 15.04 -0.47
N LYS A 196 -1.47 14.24 -1.52
CA LYS A 196 -2.25 14.64 -2.71
C LYS A 196 -1.82 15.99 -3.30
N THR A 197 -0.52 16.19 -3.51
CA THR A 197 0.01 17.45 -4.07
C THR A 197 -0.27 17.56 -5.58
N THR A 198 -1.18 18.47 -5.96
CA THR A 198 -1.60 18.71 -7.35
C THR A 198 -0.79 19.81 -8.05
N GLY A 199 -0.96 19.96 -9.36
CA GLY A 199 -0.33 21.02 -10.15
C GLY A 199 1.09 20.69 -10.59
N LEU A 200 1.78 21.66 -11.18
CA LEU A 200 3.17 21.54 -11.61
C LEU A 200 4.10 21.50 -10.38
N THR A 201 4.85 20.43 -10.21
CA THR A 201 5.78 20.28 -9.07
C THR A 201 6.77 19.15 -9.33
N THR A 202 7.98 19.30 -8.82
CA THR A 202 9.05 18.28 -8.85
C THR A 202 9.24 17.55 -7.53
N THR A 203 8.55 17.98 -6.47
CA THR A 203 8.70 17.42 -5.11
C THR A 203 7.59 16.44 -4.74
N ALA A 204 6.46 16.48 -5.44
CA ALA A 204 5.35 15.58 -5.15
C ALA A 204 5.72 14.12 -5.41
N ILE A 205 5.23 13.23 -4.54
CA ILE A 205 5.35 11.79 -4.69
C ILE A 205 4.11 11.29 -5.42
N ARG A 206 4.26 11.03 -6.72
CA ARG A 206 3.16 10.62 -7.58
C ARG A 206 3.66 9.89 -8.81
N PHE A 207 2.79 9.10 -9.41
CA PHE A 207 3.05 8.50 -10.71
C PHE A 207 1.79 8.51 -11.56
N ASP A 208 2.00 8.43 -12.86
CA ASP A 208 0.94 8.45 -13.85
C ASP A 208 0.92 7.13 -14.63
N GLY A 209 -0.27 6.69 -15.01
CA GLY A 209 -0.47 5.54 -15.89
C GLY A 209 -1.71 5.67 -16.75
N SER A 210 -1.92 4.73 -17.67
CA SER A 210 -3.14 4.68 -18.47
C SER A 210 -4.26 3.94 -17.72
N ALA A 211 -5.49 4.45 -17.86
CA ALA A 211 -6.70 3.79 -17.39
C ALA A 211 -7.39 3.10 -18.57
N ALA A 212 -7.72 1.82 -18.44
CA ALA A 212 -8.37 1.05 -19.49
C ALA A 212 -9.11 -0.16 -18.91
N THR A 213 -10.01 -0.76 -19.70
CA THR A 213 -10.63 -2.04 -19.34
C THR A 213 -9.67 -3.22 -19.51
N SER A 214 -8.71 -3.11 -20.43
CA SER A 214 -7.62 -4.08 -20.64
C SER A 214 -6.33 -3.36 -21.09
N GLY A 215 -5.17 -4.01 -20.97
CA GLY A 215 -3.86 -3.43 -21.35
C GLY A 215 -3.30 -2.25 -20.52
N GLY A 216 -4.13 -1.44 -19.85
CA GLY A 216 -3.68 -0.30 -19.01
C GLY A 216 -3.14 -0.67 -17.62
N GLN A 217 -2.43 0.24 -16.94
CA GLN A 217 -1.93 0.00 -15.57
C GLN A 217 -3.05 0.02 -14.53
N LEU A 218 -4.10 0.81 -14.76
CA LEU A 218 -5.32 0.82 -13.96
C LEU A 218 -6.43 0.15 -14.74
N LYS A 219 -7.00 -0.90 -14.15
CA LYS A 219 -8.13 -1.66 -14.70
C LYS A 219 -9.43 -1.17 -14.10
N LEU A 220 -10.33 -0.76 -14.98
CA LEU A 220 -11.69 -0.36 -14.65
C LEU A 220 -12.67 -1.30 -15.34
N SER A 221 -13.85 -1.48 -14.76
CA SER A 221 -14.95 -2.23 -15.39
C SER A 221 -15.49 -1.51 -16.64
N SER A 222 -15.42 -0.18 -16.66
CA SER A 222 -15.73 0.69 -17.79
C SER A 222 -14.86 1.94 -17.75
N THR A 223 -14.41 2.42 -18.91
CA THR A 223 -13.78 3.75 -19.05
C THR A 223 -14.81 4.85 -19.29
N ASN A 224 -16.05 4.52 -19.66
CA ASN A 224 -17.14 5.49 -19.76
C ASN A 224 -17.72 5.73 -18.37
N LEU A 225 -17.36 6.87 -17.77
CA LEU A 225 -17.79 7.26 -16.45
C LEU A 225 -18.98 8.20 -16.56
N VAL A 226 -19.96 8.00 -15.68
CA VAL A 226 -21.18 8.82 -15.58
C VAL A 226 -21.18 9.47 -14.21
N SER A 227 -21.37 10.79 -14.16
CA SER A 227 -21.46 11.56 -12.91
C SER A 227 -22.47 10.95 -11.94
N GLY A 228 -22.12 10.92 -10.65
CA GLY A 228 -22.93 10.34 -9.57
C GLY A 228 -22.88 8.81 -9.46
N VAL A 229 -22.31 8.10 -10.44
CA VAL A 229 -22.15 6.64 -10.39
C VAL A 229 -20.83 6.28 -9.70
N THR A 230 -20.85 5.22 -8.89
CA THR A 230 -19.63 4.66 -8.29
C THR A 230 -18.84 3.85 -9.31
N THR A 231 -17.56 4.18 -9.44
CA THR A 231 -16.59 3.42 -10.23
C THR A 231 -15.71 2.61 -9.30
N THR A 232 -15.58 1.32 -9.58
CA THR A 232 -14.67 0.42 -8.86
C THR A 232 -13.40 0.17 -9.66
N VAL A 233 -12.29 0.00 -8.94
CA VAL A 233 -11.02 -0.42 -9.52
C VAL A 233 -10.88 -1.93 -9.35
N ASP A 234 -10.83 -2.63 -10.48
CA ASP A 234 -10.73 -4.09 -10.53
C ASP A 234 -9.28 -4.55 -10.37
N GLY A 235 -8.32 -3.71 -10.72
CA GLY A 235 -6.91 -4.00 -10.53
C GLY A 235 -6.01 -2.81 -10.81
N VAL A 236 -4.87 -2.79 -10.13
CA VAL A 236 -3.73 -1.93 -10.46
C VAL A 236 -2.50 -2.80 -10.52
N THR A 237 -1.69 -2.62 -11.56
CA THR A 237 -0.39 -3.28 -11.66
C THR A 237 0.69 -2.24 -11.88
N ILE A 238 1.65 -2.24 -10.96
CA ILE A 238 2.89 -1.49 -11.07
C ILE A 238 3.99 -2.53 -11.20
N SER A 239 4.58 -2.62 -12.39
CA SER A 239 5.78 -3.41 -12.64
C SER A 239 6.99 -2.50 -12.53
N MET A 240 7.99 -2.90 -11.74
CA MET A 240 9.34 -2.39 -11.95
C MET A 240 10.00 -3.23 -13.05
N PRO A 241 10.84 -2.63 -13.92
CA PRO A 241 11.63 -3.41 -14.85
C PRO A 241 12.42 -4.48 -14.06
N ALA A 242 12.32 -5.74 -14.49
CA ALA A 242 13.26 -6.73 -14.03
C ALA A 242 14.66 -6.30 -14.51
N ASN A 243 15.64 -6.32 -13.61
CA ASN A 243 17.04 -6.17 -14.01
C ASN A 243 17.43 -7.26 -15.01
#